data_AF-A0A2E4EBU7-F1
#
_entry.id   AF-A0A2E4EBU7-F1
#
_cell.length_a   1.000
_cell.length_b   1.000
_cell.length_c   1.000
_cell.angle_alpha   90.00
_cell.angle_beta   90.00
_cell.angle_gamma   90.00
#
_symmetry.space_group_name_H-M   'P 1'
#
loop_
_entity.id
_entity.type
_entity.pdbx_description
1 polymer ?
#
loop_
_entity_poly.entity_id
_entity_poly.type
_entity_poly.pdbx_seq_one_letter_code
_entity_poly.pdbx_strand_id
1 'polypeptide(L)'
;MLEKIDKVVSDGLALLERGAKVSRHHCGFDDVWYVDPSLASDITARVELIAKRAMTPEQMVQAARHSKFRSFVEPILSSVARTGSAPQAKPDHATTVEDVSKRHASLFPYMVKSFLKERVSLTGFEKSNGKRMWFAITGKSGGVLNAVGYSGEQKKLPLAKLSQLGFNEINGREDQVISVCRDEIGNIENTDIKKIAFFVGKVAVPGFRVSNAKAKLDNFLSGIPDVKRDISPKQKKDLSAPKIK
;
A
#
# COMPACT_ATOMS: atom_id res chain seq x y z
N MET A 1 -25.61 0.37 23.07
CA MET A 1 -24.69 1.52 22.85
C MET A 1 -23.34 1.09 22.30
N LEU A 2 -22.68 0.11 22.93
CA LEU A 2 -21.48 -0.54 22.40
C LEU A 2 -21.67 -1.03 20.95
N GLU A 3 -22.81 -1.62 20.63
CA GLU A 3 -23.14 -2.05 19.26
C GLU A 3 -23.11 -0.91 18.22
N LYS A 4 -23.49 0.31 18.61
CA LYS A 4 -23.43 1.48 17.71
C LYS A 4 -21.98 1.89 17.44
N ILE A 5 -21.14 1.87 18.47
CA ILE A 5 -19.69 2.12 18.36
C ILE A 5 -19.06 1.05 17.47
N ASP A 6 -19.31 -0.23 17.76
CA ASP A 6 -18.77 -1.35 16.97
C ASP A 6 -19.23 -1.30 15.51
N LYS A 7 -20.46 -0.87 15.23
CA LYS A 7 -20.95 -0.67 13.86
C LYS A 7 -20.19 0.43 13.14
N VAL A 8 -20.01 1.60 13.76
CA VAL A 8 -19.25 2.73 13.18
C VAL A 8 -17.83 2.30 12.84
N VAL A 9 -17.15 1.61 13.76
CA VAL A 9 -15.79 1.11 13.53
C VAL A 9 -15.78 0.03 12.44
N SER A 10 -16.70 -0.94 12.50
CA SER A 10 -16.86 -1.97 11.45
C SER A 10 -16.99 -1.38 10.05
N ASP A 11 -17.87 -0.38 9.89
CA ASP A 11 -18.18 0.24 8.60
C ASP A 11 -16.98 1.03 8.07
N GLY A 12 -16.30 1.78 8.96
CA GLY A 12 -15.09 2.52 8.62
C GLY A 12 -13.92 1.59 8.24
N LEU A 13 -13.64 0.58 9.07
CA LEU A 13 -12.52 -0.34 8.83
C LEU A 13 -12.75 -1.30 7.65
N ALA A 14 -14.00 -1.56 7.26
CA ALA A 14 -14.31 -2.34 6.06
C ALA A 14 -13.81 -1.66 4.76
N LEU A 15 -13.56 -0.35 4.78
CA LEU A 15 -12.92 0.36 3.67
C LEU A 15 -11.42 0.04 3.61
N LEU A 16 -10.76 -0.06 4.77
CA LEU A 16 -9.35 -0.44 4.87
C LEU A 16 -9.12 -1.91 4.55
N GLU A 17 -9.97 -2.82 4.99
CA GLU A 17 -9.84 -4.26 4.73
C GLU A 17 -9.84 -4.57 3.22
N ARG A 18 -10.59 -3.79 2.43
CA ARG A 18 -10.60 -3.89 0.96
C ARG A 18 -9.26 -3.50 0.33
N GLY A 19 -8.53 -2.57 0.94
CA GLY A 19 -7.25 -2.06 0.45
C GLY A 19 -6.03 -2.78 1.02
N ALA A 20 -6.04 -3.07 2.33
CA ALA A 20 -4.91 -3.56 3.13
C ALA A 20 -4.91 -5.07 3.38
N LYS A 21 -6.02 -5.79 3.12
CA LYS A 21 -6.16 -7.24 3.36
C LYS A 21 -5.78 -7.74 4.77
N VAL A 22 -5.58 -6.83 5.72
CA VAL A 22 -5.48 -7.12 7.15
C VAL A 22 -6.90 -7.17 7.70
N SER A 23 -7.21 -8.21 8.47
CA SER A 23 -8.49 -8.30 9.19
C SER A 23 -8.70 -7.03 10.02
N ARG A 24 -9.84 -6.37 9.83
CA ARG A 24 -10.23 -5.18 10.59
C ARG A 24 -10.23 -5.38 12.11
N HIS A 25 -10.34 -6.61 12.59
CA HIS A 25 -10.26 -6.93 14.03
C HIS A 25 -8.83 -6.84 14.59
N HIS A 26 -7.81 -6.84 13.72
CA HIS A 26 -6.40 -6.71 14.10
C HIS A 26 -5.85 -5.30 13.83
N CYS A 27 -6.68 -4.36 13.37
CA CYS A 27 -6.31 -2.97 13.17
C CYS A 27 -6.50 -2.19 14.47
N GLY A 28 -5.40 -1.71 15.06
CA GLY A 28 -5.43 -0.80 16.19
C GLY A 28 -5.66 0.65 15.76
N PHE A 29 -5.88 1.52 16.74
CA PHE A 29 -6.11 2.95 16.51
C PHE A 29 -4.96 3.61 15.72
N ASP A 30 -3.72 3.42 16.19
CA ASP A 30 -2.53 4.01 15.56
C ASP A 30 -2.25 3.44 14.16
N ASP A 31 -2.63 2.18 13.91
CA ASP A 31 -2.47 1.54 12.61
C ASP A 31 -3.33 2.19 11.52
N VAL A 32 -4.61 2.40 11.86
CA VAL A 32 -5.58 2.99 10.95
C VAL A 32 -5.22 4.44 10.72
N TRP A 33 -4.80 5.16 11.77
CA TRP A 33 -4.28 6.50 11.64
C TRP A 33 -3.04 6.57 10.72
N TYR A 34 -2.14 5.59 10.81
CA TYR A 34 -1.00 5.51 9.91
C TYR A 34 -1.41 5.30 8.45
N VAL A 35 -2.36 4.41 8.18
CA VAL A 35 -2.78 4.08 6.80
C VAL A 35 -3.61 5.20 6.18
N ASP A 36 -4.62 5.66 6.92
CA ASP A 36 -5.61 6.64 6.47
C ASP A 36 -5.98 7.57 7.65
N PRO A 37 -5.22 8.67 7.86
CA PRO A 37 -5.49 9.61 8.93
C PRO A 37 -6.90 10.21 8.86
N SER A 38 -7.42 10.48 7.65
CA SER A 38 -8.73 11.09 7.46
C SER A 38 -9.85 10.15 7.91
N LEU A 39 -9.78 8.87 7.52
CA LEU A 39 -10.73 7.86 7.97
C LEU A 39 -10.64 7.65 9.47
N ALA A 40 -9.43 7.53 10.02
CA ALA A 40 -9.22 7.34 11.44
C ALA A 40 -9.78 8.53 12.25
N SER A 41 -9.65 9.76 11.75
CA SER A 41 -10.26 10.97 12.32
C SER A 41 -11.78 10.90 12.34
N ASP A 42 -12.40 10.54 11.22
CA ASP A 42 -13.86 10.47 11.11
C ASP A 42 -14.44 9.42 12.06
N ILE A 43 -13.86 8.21 12.09
CA ILE A 43 -14.28 7.14 13.00
C ILE A 43 -14.13 7.62 14.47
N THR A 44 -12.99 8.23 14.80
CA THR A 44 -12.70 8.70 16.17
C THR A 44 -13.70 9.75 16.63
N ALA A 45 -13.97 10.76 15.79
CA ALA A 45 -14.94 11.81 16.10
C ALA A 45 -16.35 11.25 16.34
N ARG A 46 -16.76 10.24 15.56
CA ARG A 46 -18.07 9.59 15.73
C ARG A 46 -18.13 8.76 17.01
N VAL A 47 -17.09 7.99 17.32
CA VAL A 47 -17.01 7.20 18.56
C VAL A 47 -17.04 8.13 19.78
N GLU A 48 -16.25 9.21 19.76
CA GLU A 48 -16.22 10.21 20.82
C GLU A 48 -17.59 10.88 21.01
N LEU A 49 -18.25 11.29 19.93
CA LEU A 49 -19.58 11.90 19.98
C LEU A 49 -20.62 10.98 20.61
N ILE A 50 -20.61 9.69 20.23
CA ILE A 50 -21.52 8.68 20.77
C ILE A 50 -21.23 8.47 22.26
N ALA A 51 -19.97 8.34 22.64
CA ALA A 51 -19.56 8.12 24.01
C ALA A 51 -19.99 9.29 24.91
N LYS A 52 -19.62 10.53 24.56
CA LYS A 52 -19.93 11.73 25.35
C LYS A 52 -21.42 11.98 25.54
N ARG A 53 -22.25 11.61 24.56
CA ARG A 53 -23.71 11.85 24.63
C ARG A 53 -24.47 10.81 25.44
N ALA A 54 -23.91 9.61 25.63
CA ALA A 54 -24.72 8.46 26.03
C ALA A 54 -24.01 7.46 26.96
N MET A 55 -22.81 7.79 27.45
CA MET A 55 -22.07 6.94 28.39
C MET A 55 -21.48 7.77 29.52
N THR A 56 -21.46 7.22 30.73
CA THR A 56 -20.59 7.70 31.82
C THR A 56 -19.15 7.22 31.60
N PRO A 57 -18.14 7.84 32.25
CA PRO A 57 -16.76 7.36 32.19
C PRO A 57 -16.60 5.86 32.51
N GLU A 58 -17.31 5.35 33.51
CA GLU A 58 -17.27 3.93 33.89
C GLU A 58 -17.85 3.05 32.78
N GLN A 59 -18.95 3.49 32.17
CA GLN A 59 -19.56 2.79 31.03
C GLN A 59 -18.63 2.79 29.81
N MET A 60 -17.88 3.86 29.57
CA MET A 60 -16.88 3.92 28.50
C MET A 60 -15.75 2.91 28.73
N VAL A 61 -15.21 2.81 29.95
CA VAL A 61 -14.16 1.84 30.30
C VAL A 61 -14.67 0.41 30.16
N GLN A 62 -15.91 0.13 30.57
CA GLN A 62 -16.52 -1.19 30.37
C GLN A 62 -16.76 -1.49 28.88
N ALA A 63 -17.29 -0.52 28.12
CA ALA A 63 -17.52 -0.67 26.69
C ALA A 63 -16.22 -0.94 25.91
N ALA A 64 -15.13 -0.27 26.28
CA ALA A 64 -13.79 -0.49 25.70
C ALA A 64 -13.35 -1.95 25.79
N ARG A 65 -13.53 -2.57 26.97
CA ARG A 65 -13.12 -3.96 27.24
C ARG A 65 -13.93 -5.00 26.46
N HIS A 66 -15.19 -4.70 26.17
CA HIS A 66 -16.13 -5.62 25.55
C HIS A 66 -16.32 -5.41 24.03
N SER A 67 -15.67 -4.40 23.44
CA SER A 67 -15.77 -4.12 22.01
C SER A 67 -15.17 -5.23 21.15
N LYS A 68 -15.82 -5.55 20.02
CA LYS A 68 -15.28 -6.43 18.97
C LYS A 68 -14.07 -5.84 18.24
N PHE A 69 -13.85 -4.54 18.39
CA PHE A 69 -12.74 -3.78 17.81
C PHE A 69 -11.91 -3.13 18.93
N ARG A 70 -11.71 -3.87 20.03
CA ARG A 70 -11.02 -3.40 21.23
C ARG A 70 -9.74 -2.62 20.94
N SER A 71 -8.83 -3.14 20.10
CA SER A 71 -7.56 -2.48 19.78
C SER A 71 -7.70 -1.09 19.13
N PHE A 72 -8.84 -0.81 18.51
CA PHE A 72 -9.16 0.51 17.95
C PHE A 72 -9.97 1.38 18.93
N VAL A 73 -10.94 0.78 19.62
CA VAL A 73 -11.92 1.49 20.46
C VAL A 73 -11.37 1.83 21.84
N GLU A 74 -10.57 0.93 22.44
CA GLU A 74 -10.06 1.07 23.80
C GLU A 74 -9.21 2.34 24.00
N PRO A 75 -8.27 2.70 23.09
CA PRO A 75 -7.54 3.96 23.21
C PRO A 75 -8.45 5.19 23.22
N ILE A 76 -9.49 5.19 22.38
CA ILE A 76 -10.42 6.31 22.22
C ILE A 76 -11.25 6.46 23.50
N LEU A 77 -11.99 5.40 23.88
CA LEU A 77 -12.90 5.45 25.02
C LEU A 77 -12.17 5.66 26.35
N SER A 78 -11.00 5.04 26.53
CA SER A 78 -10.21 5.22 27.77
C SER A 78 -9.66 6.64 27.89
N SER A 79 -9.25 7.26 26.78
CA SER A 79 -8.83 8.66 26.80
C SER A 79 -10.00 9.59 27.08
N VAL A 80 -11.14 9.42 26.40
CA VAL A 80 -12.32 10.26 26.60
C VAL A 80 -12.84 10.16 28.04
N ALA A 81 -12.87 8.96 28.62
CA ALA A 81 -13.26 8.77 30.01
C ALA A 81 -12.34 9.48 31.02
N ARG A 82 -11.03 9.51 30.75
CA ARG A 82 -10.02 10.06 31.65
C ARG A 82 -9.81 11.57 31.48
N THR A 83 -9.77 12.05 30.24
CA THR A 83 -9.35 13.42 29.90
C THR A 83 -10.43 14.23 29.22
N GLY A 84 -11.59 13.64 28.91
CA GLY A 84 -12.65 14.30 28.16
C GLY A 84 -12.35 14.49 26.68
N SER A 85 -11.28 13.87 26.15
CA SER A 85 -10.83 14.03 24.76
C SER A 85 -10.28 12.72 24.19
N ALA A 86 -10.42 12.55 22.87
CA ALA A 86 -9.79 11.46 22.15
C ALA A 86 -8.24 11.55 22.20
N PRO A 87 -7.52 10.41 22.16
CA PRO A 87 -6.07 10.42 22.22
C PRO A 87 -5.48 10.96 20.91
N GLN A 88 -4.28 11.52 20.99
CA GLN A 88 -3.46 11.72 19.79
C GLN A 88 -2.85 10.40 19.37
N ALA A 89 -2.98 10.06 18.09
CA ALA A 89 -2.35 8.88 17.51
C ALA A 89 -0.82 9.02 17.52
N LYS A 90 -0.14 7.93 17.85
CA LYS A 90 1.32 7.82 17.87
C LYS A 90 1.74 6.61 17.04
N PRO A 91 1.63 6.70 15.70
CA PRO A 91 1.98 5.57 14.84
C PRO A 91 3.48 5.26 14.94
N ASP A 92 3.82 4.14 15.56
CA ASP A 92 5.19 3.62 15.66
C ASP A 92 5.54 2.67 14.49
N HIS A 93 4.86 2.86 13.36
CA HIS A 93 4.84 1.91 12.24
C HIS A 93 5.27 2.55 10.92
N ALA A 94 5.99 3.68 10.98
CA ALA A 94 6.51 4.34 9.79
C ALA A 94 7.67 3.54 9.17
N THR A 95 7.31 2.55 8.35
CA THR A 95 8.26 1.91 7.45
C THR A 95 8.49 2.81 6.23
N THR A 96 9.75 2.97 5.83
CA THR A 96 10.13 3.73 4.62
C THR A 96 10.35 2.81 3.42
N VAL A 97 10.35 3.39 2.22
CA VAL A 97 10.74 2.70 0.97
C VAL A 97 12.12 2.04 1.12
N GLU A 98 13.05 2.75 1.78
CA GLU A 98 14.40 2.25 2.01
C GLU A 98 14.40 1.03 2.94
N ASP A 99 13.67 1.08 4.05
CA ASP A 99 13.54 -0.04 4.99
C ASP A 99 12.98 -1.28 4.31
N VAL A 100 11.90 -1.12 3.52
CA VAL A 100 11.30 -2.23 2.76
C VAL A 100 12.31 -2.83 1.80
N SER A 101 13.01 -1.99 1.03
CA SER A 101 13.95 -2.45 0.01
C SER A 101 15.14 -3.24 0.56
N LYS A 102 15.53 -2.98 1.82
CA LYS A 102 16.68 -3.63 2.47
C LYS A 102 16.28 -4.81 3.34
N ARG A 103 15.24 -4.67 4.17
CA ARG A 103 14.87 -5.66 5.20
C ARG A 103 13.76 -6.60 4.78
N HIS A 104 12.91 -6.18 3.84
CA HIS A 104 11.70 -6.91 3.46
C HIS A 104 11.59 -7.11 1.94
N ALA A 105 12.74 -7.25 1.26
CA ALA A 105 12.83 -7.36 -0.19
C ALA A 105 12.07 -8.58 -0.76
N SER A 106 11.98 -9.68 -0.01
CA SER A 106 11.21 -10.89 -0.41
C SER A 106 9.75 -10.82 0.05
N LEU A 107 9.49 -10.28 1.25
CA LEU A 107 8.12 -10.11 1.78
C LEU A 107 7.29 -9.11 0.97
N PHE A 108 7.89 -8.01 0.51
CA PHE A 108 7.18 -6.99 -0.27
C PHE A 108 6.50 -7.53 -1.54
N PRO A 109 7.21 -8.17 -2.50
CA PRO A 109 6.58 -8.67 -3.72
C PRO A 109 5.53 -9.76 -3.43
N TYR A 110 5.75 -10.58 -2.40
CA TYR A 110 4.74 -11.53 -1.93
C TYR A 110 3.45 -10.84 -1.45
N MET A 111 3.58 -9.77 -0.67
CA MET A 111 2.44 -8.98 -0.18
C MET A 111 1.74 -8.26 -1.33
N VAL A 112 2.48 -7.67 -2.27
CA VAL A 112 1.89 -7.05 -3.49
C VAL A 112 1.08 -8.07 -4.30
N LYS A 113 1.60 -9.28 -4.50
CA LYS A 113 0.87 -10.38 -5.16
C LYS A 113 -0.40 -10.74 -4.41
N SER A 114 -0.32 -10.88 -3.10
CA SER A 114 -1.49 -11.19 -2.25
C SER A 114 -2.60 -10.14 -2.35
N PHE A 115 -2.22 -8.87 -2.50
CA PHE A 115 -3.17 -7.75 -2.61
C PHE A 115 -3.80 -7.63 -3.99
N LEU A 116 -2.99 -7.74 -5.05
CA LEU A 116 -3.42 -7.48 -6.43
C LEU A 116 -3.89 -8.73 -7.17
N LYS A 117 -3.65 -9.93 -6.61
CA LYS A 117 -4.11 -11.24 -7.12
C LYS A 117 -3.81 -11.40 -8.61
N GLU A 118 -4.81 -11.76 -9.42
CA GLU A 118 -4.78 -11.94 -10.89
C GLU A 118 -4.12 -10.79 -11.66
N ARG A 119 -4.04 -9.57 -11.09
CA ARG A 119 -3.45 -8.41 -11.77
C ARG A 119 -1.93 -8.43 -11.79
N VAL A 120 -1.30 -9.24 -10.95
CA VAL A 120 0.15 -9.38 -10.87
C VAL A 120 0.53 -10.84 -10.64
N SER A 121 1.68 -11.24 -11.16
CA SER A 121 2.31 -12.53 -10.87
C SER A 121 3.55 -12.34 -10.01
N LEU A 122 3.93 -13.38 -9.29
CA LEU A 122 5.20 -13.41 -8.57
C LEU A 122 6.24 -14.12 -9.44
N THR A 123 7.44 -13.55 -9.56
CA THR A 123 8.57 -14.20 -10.22
C THR A 123 9.82 -14.07 -9.37
N GLY A 124 10.70 -15.06 -9.47
CA GLY A 124 11.97 -15.10 -8.75
C GLY A 124 13.15 -15.32 -9.68
N PHE A 125 14.31 -14.86 -9.26
CA PHE A 125 15.59 -15.09 -9.93
C PHE A 125 16.63 -15.53 -8.91
N GLU A 126 17.47 -16.49 -9.26
CA GLU A 126 18.45 -17.11 -8.38
C GLU A 126 19.85 -17.13 -9.01
N LYS A 127 20.87 -16.92 -8.18
CA LYS A 127 22.28 -17.14 -8.49
C LYS A 127 22.72 -18.54 -8.10
N SER A 128 23.80 -19.02 -8.71
CA SER A 128 24.45 -20.30 -8.33
C SER A 128 24.87 -20.38 -6.86
N ASN A 129 25.08 -19.25 -6.18
CA ASN A 129 25.39 -19.19 -4.76
C ASN A 129 24.14 -19.15 -3.85
N GLY A 130 22.94 -19.40 -4.39
CA GLY A 130 21.68 -19.41 -3.66
C GLY A 130 21.07 -18.04 -3.38
N LYS A 131 21.70 -16.93 -3.80
CA LYS A 131 21.11 -15.60 -3.65
C LYS A 131 19.91 -15.45 -4.58
N ARG A 132 18.75 -15.08 -4.01
CA ARG A 132 17.50 -14.87 -4.76
C ARG A 132 17.07 -13.41 -4.81
N MET A 133 16.24 -13.08 -5.80
CA MET A 133 15.54 -11.81 -5.96
C MET A 133 14.11 -12.06 -6.40
N TRP A 134 13.17 -11.39 -5.75
CA TRP A 134 11.73 -11.57 -5.99
C TRP A 134 11.10 -10.30 -6.54
N PHE A 135 10.14 -10.48 -7.45
CA PHE A 135 9.44 -9.37 -8.09
C PHE A 135 7.95 -9.70 -8.23
N ALA A 136 7.10 -8.75 -7.85
CA ALA A 136 5.72 -8.73 -8.29
C ALA A 136 5.66 -8.08 -9.67
N ILE A 137 5.22 -8.81 -10.69
CA ILE A 137 5.25 -8.40 -12.08
C ILE A 137 3.85 -8.34 -12.68
N THR A 138 3.68 -7.49 -13.67
CA THR A 138 2.42 -7.31 -14.42
C THR A 138 2.47 -7.95 -15.80
N GLY A 139 3.66 -8.42 -16.18
CA GLY A 139 3.91 -9.10 -17.45
C GLY A 139 5.39 -9.09 -17.81
N LYS A 140 5.72 -9.93 -18.79
CA LYS A 140 7.05 -10.09 -19.37
C LYS A 140 6.91 -9.93 -20.89
N SER A 141 7.63 -8.99 -21.47
CA SER A 141 7.52 -8.69 -22.91
C SER A 141 8.84 -8.17 -23.45
N GLY A 142 9.27 -8.66 -24.62
CA GLY A 142 10.46 -8.13 -25.32
C GLY A 142 11.73 -8.15 -24.48
N GLY A 143 11.95 -9.21 -23.69
CA GLY A 143 13.13 -9.31 -22.82
C GLY A 143 13.10 -8.39 -21.58
N VAL A 144 11.95 -7.80 -21.24
CA VAL A 144 11.79 -6.89 -20.10
C VAL A 144 10.71 -7.41 -19.15
N LEU A 145 10.98 -7.35 -17.85
CA LEU A 145 9.99 -7.53 -16.80
C LEU A 145 9.39 -6.19 -16.40
N ASN A 146 8.06 -6.14 -16.33
CA ASN A 146 7.32 -4.99 -15.82
C ASN A 146 6.94 -5.23 -14.36
N ALA A 147 7.78 -4.80 -13.44
CA ALA A 147 7.64 -4.99 -12.00
C ALA A 147 6.97 -3.80 -11.29
N VAL A 148 6.40 -4.08 -10.12
CA VAL A 148 5.97 -3.06 -9.15
C VAL A 148 7.16 -2.66 -8.29
N GLY A 149 7.53 -1.38 -8.30
CA GLY A 149 8.59 -0.82 -7.46
C GLY A 149 8.14 -0.56 -6.02
N TYR A 150 9.10 -0.36 -5.13
CA TYR A 150 8.84 -0.20 -3.70
C TYR A 150 8.04 1.07 -3.34
N SER A 151 8.04 2.10 -4.20
CA SER A 151 7.17 3.28 -4.02
C SER A 151 5.85 3.19 -4.79
N GLY A 152 5.55 2.02 -5.37
CA GLY A 152 4.36 1.79 -6.20
C GLY A 152 4.55 2.19 -7.66
N GLU A 153 5.72 2.64 -8.07
CA GLU A 153 5.97 2.98 -9.47
C GLU A 153 6.11 1.73 -10.35
N GLN A 154 5.87 1.85 -11.65
CA GLN A 154 6.20 0.78 -12.59
C GLN A 154 7.72 0.77 -12.87
N LYS A 155 8.36 -0.38 -12.70
CA LYS A 155 9.78 -0.59 -13.01
C LYS A 155 9.94 -1.54 -14.18
N LYS A 156 10.72 -1.12 -15.18
CA LYS A 156 11.14 -1.97 -16.30
C LYS A 156 12.51 -2.54 -16.02
N LEU A 157 12.62 -3.86 -15.93
CA LEU A 157 13.86 -4.57 -15.64
C LEU A 157 14.25 -5.41 -16.86
N PRO A 158 15.34 -5.07 -17.58
CA PRO A 158 15.84 -5.89 -18.68
C PRO A 158 16.36 -7.23 -18.17
N LEU A 159 15.86 -8.34 -18.71
CA LEU A 159 16.30 -9.70 -18.37
C LEU A 159 17.79 -9.92 -18.67
N ALA A 160 18.29 -9.29 -19.73
CA ALA A 160 19.71 -9.32 -20.06
C ALA A 160 20.59 -8.78 -18.92
N LYS A 161 20.14 -7.75 -18.19
CA LYS A 161 20.88 -7.23 -17.03
C LYS A 161 20.88 -8.20 -15.86
N LEU A 162 19.77 -8.90 -15.61
CA LEU A 162 19.71 -9.94 -14.58
C LEU A 162 20.66 -11.11 -14.93
N SER A 163 20.64 -11.55 -16.19
CA SER A 163 21.54 -12.59 -16.68
C SER A 163 23.02 -12.19 -16.60
N GLN A 164 23.38 -10.96 -16.98
CA GLN A 164 24.73 -10.41 -16.83
C GLN A 164 25.20 -10.35 -15.37
N LEU A 165 24.27 -10.14 -14.44
CA LEU A 165 24.54 -10.20 -13.00
C LEU A 165 24.64 -11.64 -12.47
N GLY A 166 24.45 -12.66 -13.32
CA GLY A 166 24.51 -14.08 -12.98
C GLY A 166 23.22 -14.65 -12.41
N PHE A 167 22.10 -13.94 -12.54
CA PHE A 167 20.79 -14.40 -12.10
C PHE A 167 20.06 -15.16 -13.21
N ASN A 168 19.55 -16.33 -12.87
CA ASN A 168 18.69 -17.15 -13.72
C ASN A 168 17.27 -17.17 -13.15
N GLU A 169 16.28 -17.25 -14.03
CA GLU A 169 14.87 -17.29 -13.61
C GLU A 169 14.56 -18.60 -12.88
N ILE A 170 13.83 -18.49 -11.76
CA ILE A 170 13.32 -19.65 -11.04
C ILE A 170 12.13 -20.20 -11.85
N ASN A 171 12.32 -21.34 -12.49
CA ASN A 171 11.28 -22.00 -13.28
C ASN A 171 10.27 -22.70 -12.36
N GLY A 172 8.99 -22.62 -12.71
CA GLY A 172 7.93 -23.33 -12.00
C GLY A 172 6.54 -22.79 -12.31
N ARG A 173 5.52 -23.53 -11.86
CA ARG A 173 4.15 -23.01 -11.83
C ARG A 173 4.04 -21.90 -10.77
N GLU A 174 3.10 -20.97 -10.93
CA GLU A 174 2.96 -19.82 -10.01
C GLU A 174 2.88 -20.25 -8.53
N ASP A 175 2.12 -21.30 -8.22
CA ASP A 175 2.01 -21.83 -6.85
C ASP A 175 3.35 -22.33 -6.27
N GLN A 176 4.20 -22.93 -7.12
CA GLN A 176 5.54 -23.38 -6.71
C GLN A 176 6.44 -22.18 -6.43
N VAL A 177 6.41 -21.17 -7.30
CA VAL A 177 7.17 -19.93 -7.14
C VAL A 177 6.74 -19.19 -5.86
N ILE A 178 5.43 -19.14 -5.59
CA ILE A 178 4.86 -18.59 -4.36
C ILE A 178 5.35 -19.35 -3.14
N SER A 179 5.35 -20.70 -3.17
CA SER A 179 5.84 -21.51 -2.06
C SER A 179 7.31 -21.21 -1.77
N VAL A 180 8.18 -21.21 -2.80
CA VAL A 180 9.62 -20.95 -2.61
C VAL A 180 9.85 -19.54 -2.06
N CYS A 181 9.11 -18.54 -2.54
CA CYS A 181 9.21 -17.18 -2.00
C CYS A 181 8.78 -17.13 -0.52
N ARG A 182 7.70 -17.82 -0.17
CA ARG A 182 7.21 -17.90 1.21
C ARG A 182 8.22 -18.62 2.12
N ASP A 183 8.86 -19.66 1.64
CA ASP A 183 9.85 -20.41 2.42
C ASP A 183 11.10 -19.55 2.71
N GLU A 184 11.49 -18.66 1.78
CA GLU A 184 12.57 -17.69 1.99
C GLU A 184 12.22 -16.59 2.98
N ILE A 185 10.95 -16.17 3.03
CA ILE A 185 10.46 -15.23 4.03
C ILE A 185 10.67 -15.80 5.45
N GLY A 186 10.49 -17.11 5.62
CA GLY A 186 10.67 -17.79 6.90
C GLY A 186 9.70 -17.32 7.99
N ASN A 187 10.10 -17.45 9.25
CA ASN A 187 9.33 -16.98 10.39
C ASN A 187 9.56 -15.47 10.59
N ILE A 188 8.64 -14.66 10.07
CA ILE A 188 8.57 -13.21 10.34
C ILE A 188 7.58 -12.93 11.45
N GLU A 189 7.89 -11.96 12.30
CA GLU A 189 6.98 -11.49 13.34
C GLU A 189 5.69 -10.92 12.73
N ASN A 190 4.54 -11.22 13.33
CA ASN A 190 3.23 -10.72 12.87
C ASN A 190 3.18 -9.18 12.79
N THR A 191 3.95 -8.50 13.65
CA THR A 191 4.15 -7.06 13.66
C THR A 191 4.75 -6.55 12.35
N ASP A 192 5.79 -7.20 11.83
CA ASP A 192 6.44 -6.82 10.57
C ASP A 192 5.57 -7.14 9.36
N ILE A 193 4.88 -8.30 9.36
CA ILE A 193 3.90 -8.63 8.30
C ILE A 193 2.85 -7.53 8.20
N LYS A 194 2.32 -7.09 9.34
CA LYS A 194 1.32 -6.03 9.43
C LYS A 194 1.86 -4.67 8.96
N LYS A 195 3.06 -4.27 9.40
CA LYS A 195 3.72 -3.03 8.94
C LYS A 195 3.87 -3.02 7.42
N ILE A 196 4.36 -4.11 6.84
CA ILE A 196 4.57 -4.20 5.38
C ILE A 196 3.26 -4.28 4.62
N ALA A 197 2.23 -4.97 5.15
CA ALA A 197 0.89 -4.95 4.56
C ALA A 197 0.34 -3.52 4.45
N PHE A 198 0.44 -2.74 5.53
CA PHE A 198 0.00 -1.35 5.55
C PHE A 198 0.82 -0.45 4.63
N PHE A 199 2.14 -0.62 4.61
CA PHE A 199 2.99 0.09 3.66
C PHE A 199 2.58 -0.19 2.21
N VAL A 200 2.38 -1.47 1.84
CA VAL A 200 1.95 -1.87 0.50
C VAL A 200 0.58 -1.28 0.15
N GLY A 201 -0.38 -1.35 1.07
CA GLY A 201 -1.73 -0.82 0.86
C GLY A 201 -1.79 0.70 0.75
N LYS A 202 -0.97 1.42 1.52
CA LYS A 202 -0.94 2.90 1.56
C LYS A 202 -0.11 3.50 0.43
N VAL A 203 1.08 2.95 0.19
CA VAL A 203 2.09 3.54 -0.68
C VAL A 203 2.09 2.85 -2.04
N ALA A 204 2.38 1.54 -2.05
CA ALA A 204 2.70 0.85 -3.29
C ALA A 204 1.48 0.64 -4.22
N VAL A 205 0.38 0.08 -3.71
CA VAL A 205 -0.78 -0.26 -4.53
C VAL A 205 -1.47 0.97 -5.13
N PRO A 206 -1.75 2.04 -4.36
CA PRO A 206 -2.33 3.27 -4.92
C PRO A 206 -1.41 3.90 -5.96
N GLY A 207 -0.11 4.05 -5.65
CA GLY A 207 0.88 4.60 -6.59
C GLY A 207 0.94 3.81 -7.90
N PHE A 208 0.85 2.48 -7.81
CA PHE A 208 0.87 1.60 -8.98
C PHE A 208 -0.39 1.76 -9.84
N ARG A 209 -1.56 1.80 -9.22
CA ARG A 209 -2.83 2.00 -9.92
C ARG A 209 -2.90 3.36 -10.61
N VAL A 210 -2.45 4.42 -9.94
CA VAL A 210 -2.41 5.78 -10.52
C VAL A 210 -1.45 5.82 -11.71
N SER A 211 -0.27 5.23 -11.58
CA SER A 211 0.73 5.17 -12.67
C SER A 211 0.20 4.40 -13.89
N ASN A 212 -0.50 3.29 -13.67
CA ASN A 212 -1.16 2.53 -14.74
C ASN A 212 -2.31 3.32 -15.39
N ALA A 213 -3.15 3.97 -14.59
CA ALA A 213 -4.23 4.83 -15.11
C ALA A 213 -3.68 5.97 -15.97
N LYS A 214 -2.60 6.62 -15.51
CA LYS A 214 -1.90 7.66 -16.27
C LYS A 214 -1.36 7.12 -17.58
N ALA A 215 -0.66 5.98 -17.58
CA ALA A 215 -0.14 5.38 -18.81
C ALA A 215 -1.25 5.01 -19.81
N LYS A 216 -2.40 4.50 -19.33
CA LYS A 216 -3.56 4.23 -20.18
C LYS A 216 -4.15 5.51 -20.78
N LEU A 217 -4.24 6.57 -19.98
CA LEU A 217 -4.69 7.88 -20.44
C LEU A 217 -3.73 8.46 -21.48
N ASP A 218 -2.42 8.46 -21.21
CA ASP A 218 -1.39 8.94 -22.15
C ASP A 218 -1.45 8.17 -23.47
N ASN A 219 -1.62 6.84 -23.42
CA ASN A 219 -1.81 6.02 -24.62
C ASN A 219 -3.08 6.40 -25.39
N PHE A 220 -4.21 6.56 -24.69
CA PHE A 220 -5.47 6.99 -25.30
C PHE A 220 -5.32 8.37 -25.99
N LEU A 221 -4.75 9.34 -25.28
CA LEU A 221 -4.49 10.69 -25.81
C LEU A 221 -3.53 10.67 -27.01
N SER A 222 -2.52 9.78 -27.01
CA SER A 222 -1.58 9.63 -28.11
C SER A 222 -2.21 9.08 -29.40
N GLY A 223 -3.33 8.36 -29.27
CA GLY A 223 -4.12 7.83 -30.38
C GLY A 223 -5.12 8.83 -30.96
N ILE A 224 -5.32 9.99 -30.33
CA ILE A 224 -6.18 11.07 -30.85
C ILE A 224 -5.30 12.04 -31.66
N PRO A 225 -5.49 12.15 -32.98
CA PRO A 225 -4.63 12.94 -33.87
C PRO A 225 -4.47 14.42 -33.46
N ASP A 226 -5.49 15.00 -32.82
CA ASP A 226 -5.56 16.45 -32.55
C ASP A 226 -5.04 16.90 -31.18
N VAL A 227 -4.80 15.99 -30.21
CA VAL A 227 -4.31 16.39 -28.86
C VAL A 227 -2.82 16.78 -28.90
N LYS A 228 -2.07 16.39 -29.94
CA LYS A 228 -0.67 16.79 -30.12
C LYS A 228 -0.49 18.26 -30.55
N ARG A 229 -1.55 18.97 -30.99
CA ARG A 229 -1.43 20.35 -31.46
C ARG A 229 -1.27 21.39 -30.35
N ASP A 230 -1.70 21.10 -29.11
CA ASP A 230 -1.70 22.10 -28.03
C ASP A 230 -0.76 21.82 -26.85
N ILE A 231 0.07 20.76 -26.90
CA ILE A 231 1.04 20.44 -25.81
C ILE A 231 2.50 20.69 -26.23
N SER A 232 2.75 21.35 -27.37
CA SER A 232 4.09 21.86 -27.66
C SER A 232 4.21 23.28 -27.10
N PRO A 233 5.10 23.55 -26.13
CA PRO A 233 5.41 24.93 -25.77
C PRO A 233 5.97 25.56 -27.05
N LYS A 234 5.24 26.53 -27.60
CA LYS A 234 5.64 27.26 -28.81
C LYS A 234 7.11 27.65 -28.67
N GLN A 235 7.98 26.99 -29.43
CA GLN A 235 9.26 27.55 -29.80
C GLN A 235 8.94 28.85 -30.54
N LYS A 236 8.95 29.98 -29.83
CA LYS A 236 9.17 31.27 -30.46
C LYS A 236 10.60 31.25 -30.99
N LYS A 237 10.79 30.72 -32.19
CA LYS A 237 11.86 31.20 -33.05
C LYS A 237 11.48 32.64 -33.41
N ASP A 238 12.08 33.59 -32.70
CA ASP A 238 12.22 34.93 -33.26
C ASP A 238 13.11 34.81 -34.50
N LEU A 239 12.45 34.78 -35.65
CA LEU A 239 13.04 35.09 -36.94
C LEU A 239 12.50 36.46 -37.35
N SER A 240 12.87 37.49 -36.59
CA SER A 240 12.72 38.88 -37.00
C SER A 240 14.09 39.44 -37.37
N ALA A 241 14.46 39.27 -38.64
CA ALA A 241 15.16 40.29 -39.40
C ALA A 241 15.07 39.97 -40.90
N PRO A 242 14.24 40.69 -41.67
CA PRO A 242 14.38 40.72 -43.11
C PRO A 242 15.55 41.65 -43.49
N LYS A 243 16.50 41.08 -44.23
CA LYS A 243 17.30 41.70 -45.30
C LYS A 243 16.39 42.61 -46.18
N ILE A 244 16.72 43.78 -46.73
CA ILE A 244 17.94 44.44 -47.26
C ILE A 244 17.56 45.91 -47.59
N LYS A 245 18.49 46.86 -47.46
CA LYS A 245 18.99 47.72 -48.56
C LYS A 245 20.33 48.34 -48.16
#